data_AF-A0AAV6FVX3-F1
#
_entry.id   AF-A0AAV6FVX3-F1
#
_cell.length_a   1.000
_cell.length_b   1.000
_cell.length_c   1.000
_cell.angle_alpha   90.00
_cell.angle_beta   90.00
_cell.angle_gamma   90.00
#
_symmetry.space_group_name_H-M   'P 1'
#
loop_
_entity.id
_entity.type
_entity.pdbx_description
1 polymer ?
#
loop_
_entity_poly.entity_id
_entity_poly.type
_entity_poly.pdbx_seq_one_letter_code
_entity_poly.pdbx_strand_id
1 'polypeptide(L)'
;MYNDTDCSGRTLRETVLESSPVLALLNQSFVSSWSLVKELEDLQADENNPVLSQQAQLHLEKYNFPVEMMVALPNGTVVHHINANTFLDQTSMKPEEDEAPFSFSAGFEDPSTSTYIRFLQEGLEKAKQYLES
;
A
#
# COMPACT_ATOMS: atom_id res chain seq x y z
N MET A 1 12.63 4.10 38.64
CA MET A 1 13.02 3.80 37.24
C MET A 1 11.95 2.90 36.66
N TYR A 2 10.93 3.51 36.05
CA TYR A 2 9.95 2.81 35.23
C TYR A 2 10.49 2.85 33.79
N ASN A 3 10.63 1.69 33.16
CA ASN A 3 11.03 1.60 31.76
C ASN A 3 9.83 1.98 30.88
N ASP A 4 9.74 3.25 30.48
CA ASP A 4 8.89 3.71 29.37
C ASP A 4 9.67 3.58 28.05
N THR A 5 10.01 2.36 27.64
CA THR A 5 10.74 2.10 26.39
C THR A 5 10.11 0.97 25.59
N ASP A 6 8.80 1.04 25.31
CA ASP A 6 8.18 0.13 24.33
C ASP A 6 6.93 0.69 23.63
N CYS A 7 6.96 1.96 23.20
CA CYS A 7 5.79 2.54 22.51
C CYS A 7 6.09 3.58 21.41
N SER A 8 7.27 3.60 20.77
CA SER A 8 7.62 4.70 19.84
C SER A 8 8.25 4.37 18.48
N GLY A 9 8.24 3.15 17.94
CA GLY A 9 9.02 2.97 16.71
C GLY A 9 8.92 1.68 15.91
N ARG A 10 7.74 1.05 15.83
CA ARG A 10 7.57 0.00 14.81
C ARG A 10 7.01 0.61 13.54
N THR A 11 7.78 0.53 12.48
CA THR A 11 7.37 0.99 11.15
C THR A 11 6.39 0.02 10.51
N LEU A 12 5.64 0.46 9.49
CA LEU A 12 4.82 -0.40 8.62
C LEU A 12 5.55 -1.68 8.18
N ARG A 13 6.86 -1.56 7.98
CA ARG A 13 7.74 -2.65 7.57
C ARG A 13 7.87 -3.75 8.62
N GLU A 14 7.95 -3.37 9.90
CA GLU A 14 8.24 -4.28 11.02
C GLU A 14 6.96 -4.86 11.65
N THR A 15 5.78 -4.48 11.16
CA THR A 15 4.49 -4.97 11.68
C THR A 15 3.63 -5.51 10.56
N VAL A 16 3.11 -4.62 9.73
CA VAL A 16 2.13 -4.95 8.69
C VAL A 16 2.74 -5.82 7.60
N LEU A 17 3.94 -5.48 7.13
CA LEU A 17 4.60 -6.25 6.07
C LEU A 17 5.22 -7.57 6.55
N GLU A 18 5.39 -7.76 7.86
CA GLU A 18 5.80 -9.05 8.43
C GLU A 18 4.59 -9.97 8.71
N SER A 19 3.37 -9.43 8.61
CA SER A 19 2.15 -10.20 8.82
C SER A 19 2.02 -11.33 7.79
N SER A 20 1.87 -12.56 8.28
CA SER A 20 1.71 -13.76 7.44
C SER A 20 0.58 -13.66 6.40
N PRO A 21 -0.64 -13.19 6.72
CA PRO A 21 -1.69 -13.01 5.72
C PRO A 21 -1.37 -11.94 4.67
N VAL A 22 -0.68 -10.85 5.04
CA VAL A 22 -0.23 -9.83 4.09
C VAL A 22 0.80 -10.42 3.14
N LEU A 23 1.81 -11.11 3.67
CA LEU A 23 2.85 -11.77 2.88
C LEU A 23 2.26 -12.82 1.92
N ALA A 24 1.30 -13.61 2.40
CA ALA A 24 0.62 -14.61 1.57
C ALA A 24 -0.11 -13.94 0.38
N LEU A 25 -0.84 -12.85 0.64
CA LEU A 25 -1.56 -12.12 -0.41
C LEU A 25 -0.61 -11.45 -1.40
N LEU A 26 0.46 -10.81 -0.91
CA LEU A 26 1.49 -10.19 -1.76
C LEU A 26 2.14 -11.23 -2.67
N ASN A 27 2.57 -12.36 -2.11
CA ASN A 27 3.24 -13.42 -2.87
C ASN A 27 2.31 -14.11 -3.90
N GLN A 28 1.01 -14.15 -3.64
CA GLN A 28 0.05 -14.76 -4.54
C GLN A 28 -0.29 -13.86 -5.73
N SER A 29 -0.41 -12.55 -5.52
CA SER A 29 -1.12 -11.67 -6.45
C SER A 29 -0.35 -10.41 -6.87
N PHE A 30 0.81 -10.12 -6.27
CA PHE A 30 1.52 -8.86 -6.48
C PHE A 30 3.02 -9.05 -6.73
N VAL A 31 3.60 -8.09 -7.46
CA VAL A 31 5.05 -7.85 -7.48
C VAL A 31 5.28 -6.55 -6.73
N SER A 32 6.03 -6.61 -5.63
CA SER A 32 6.32 -5.44 -4.79
C SER A 32 7.62 -4.77 -5.18
N SER A 33 7.61 -3.44 -5.29
CA SER A 33 8.80 -2.62 -5.51
C SER A 33 8.72 -1.33 -4.69
N TRP A 34 9.87 -0.66 -4.55
CA TRP A 34 9.99 0.66 -3.94
C TRP A 34 10.84 1.53 -4.86
N SER A 35 10.49 2.81 -4.94
CA SER A 35 11.24 3.78 -5.73
C SER A 35 11.26 5.11 -4.99
N LEU A 36 12.36 5.84 -5.15
CA LEU A 36 12.48 7.21 -4.69
C LEU A 36 11.81 8.14 -5.71
N VAL A 37 11.24 9.26 -5.24
CA VAL A 37 10.67 10.29 -6.13
C VAL A 37 11.73 10.76 -7.14
N LYS A 38 12.98 10.92 -6.69
CA LYS A 38 14.09 11.33 -7.55
C LYS A 38 14.36 10.33 -8.68
N GLU A 39 14.27 9.02 -8.41
CA GLU A 39 14.44 7.99 -9.42
C GLU A 39 13.31 8.03 -10.46
N LEU A 40 12.07 8.28 -10.00
CA LEU A 40 10.93 8.45 -10.92
C LEU A 40 11.06 9.72 -11.77
N GLU A 41 11.53 10.83 -11.21
CA GLU A 41 11.81 12.06 -11.97
C GLU A 41 12.90 11.83 -13.03
N ASP A 42 13.97 11.12 -12.67
CA ASP A 42 15.06 10.81 -13.59
C ASP A 42 14.59 9.86 -14.71
N LEU A 43 13.73 8.88 -14.39
CA LEU A 43 13.10 8.00 -15.39
C LEU A 43 12.12 8.77 -16.30
N GLN A 44 11.35 9.72 -15.75
CA GLN A 44 10.45 10.56 -16.53
C GLN A 44 11.23 11.41 -17.55
N ALA A 45 12.41 11.89 -17.18
CA ALA A 45 13.26 12.69 -18.05
C ALA A 45 14.07 11.87 -19.08
N ASP A 46 14.04 10.53 -19.02
CA ASP A 46 14.80 9.68 -19.94
C ASP A 46 14.11 9.56 -21.31
N GLU A 47 14.61 10.32 -22.29
CA GLU A 47 14.14 10.29 -23.67
C GLU A 47 14.46 8.96 -24.40
N ASN A 48 15.39 8.16 -23.88
CA ASN A 48 15.76 6.89 -24.50
C ASN A 48 14.75 5.78 -24.21
N ASN A 49 13.92 5.94 -23.17
CA ASN A 49 12.93 4.97 -22.79
C ASN A 49 11.55 5.62 -22.59
N PRO A 50 10.83 5.91 -23.68
CA PRO A 50 9.53 6.60 -23.61
C PRO A 50 8.47 5.79 -22.83
N VAL A 51 8.59 4.46 -22.80
CA VAL A 51 7.67 3.60 -22.04
C VAL A 51 7.89 3.80 -20.55
N LEU A 52 9.13 3.70 -20.06
CA LEU A 52 9.42 3.94 -18.63
C LEU A 52 9.17 5.38 -18.24
N SER A 53 9.46 6.35 -19.11
CA SER A 53 9.17 7.75 -18.88
C SER A 53 7.67 7.99 -18.65
N GLN A 54 6.81 7.40 -19.49
CA GLN A 54 5.37 7.48 -19.32
C GLN A 54 4.89 6.78 -18.04
N GLN A 55 5.44 5.62 -17.70
CA GLN A 55 5.08 4.91 -16.47
C GLN A 55 5.47 5.70 -15.21
N ALA A 56 6.66 6.29 -15.20
CA ALA A 56 7.14 7.13 -14.11
C ALA A 56 6.26 8.38 -13.96
N GLN A 57 5.84 9.00 -15.07
CA GLN A 57 4.88 10.10 -15.05
C GLN A 57 3.57 9.69 -14.36
N LEU A 58 2.97 8.57 -14.75
CA LEU A 58 1.70 8.10 -14.18
C LEU A 58 1.80 7.86 -12.67
N HIS A 59 2.95 7.38 -12.19
CA HIS A 59 3.20 7.21 -10.76
C HIS A 59 3.36 8.56 -10.05
N LEU A 60 4.14 9.49 -10.61
CA LEU A 60 4.35 10.84 -10.07
C LEU A 60 3.04 11.64 -9.99
N GLU A 61 2.13 11.48 -10.95
CA GLU A 61 0.81 12.14 -10.94
C GLU A 61 -0.06 11.76 -9.73
N LYS A 62 0.14 10.57 -9.16
CA LYS A 62 -0.59 10.09 -7.98
C LYS A 62 0.16 10.28 -6.68
N TYR A 63 1.46 10.52 -6.74
CA TYR A 63 2.28 10.64 -5.56
C TYR A 63 1.90 11.89 -4.75
N ASN A 64 1.69 11.71 -3.45
CA ASN A 64 1.60 12.79 -2.48
C ASN A 64 2.60 12.56 -1.35
N PHE A 65 3.30 13.62 -0.95
CA PHE A 65 4.33 13.56 0.09
C PHE A 65 3.71 13.15 1.45
N PRO A 66 4.41 12.40 2.34
CA PRO A 66 5.81 11.92 2.22
C PRO A 66 5.97 10.54 1.59
N VAL A 67 4.95 9.68 1.67
CA VAL A 67 4.98 8.31 1.18
C VAL A 67 3.60 7.97 0.67
N GLU A 68 3.55 7.37 -0.51
CA GLU A 68 2.32 6.94 -1.16
C GLU A 68 2.47 5.45 -1.50
N MET A 69 1.52 4.63 -1.06
CA MET A 69 1.43 3.23 -1.46
C MET A 69 0.53 3.14 -2.68
N MET A 70 0.94 2.40 -3.71
CA MET A 70 0.21 2.30 -4.97
C MET A 70 0.05 0.85 -5.41
N VAL A 71 -1.09 0.55 -6.02
CA VAL A 71 -1.32 -0.64 -6.83
C VAL A 71 -1.41 -0.16 -8.27
N ALA A 72 -0.54 -0.67 -9.12
CA ALA A 72 -0.45 -0.30 -10.52
C ALA A 72 -0.48 -1.54 -11.43
N LEU A 73 -1.04 -1.38 -12.63
CA LEU A 73 -0.96 -2.37 -13.69
C LEU A 73 0.44 -2.37 -14.32
N PRO A 74 0.84 -3.44 -15.06
CA PRO A 74 2.16 -3.51 -15.70
C PRO A 74 2.45 -2.38 -16.71
N ASN A 75 1.42 -1.67 -17.18
CA ASN A 75 1.57 -0.51 -18.06
C ASN A 75 1.77 0.81 -17.31
N GLY A 76 1.88 0.81 -15.97
CA GLY A 76 2.05 1.99 -15.11
C GLY A 76 0.76 2.67 -14.67
N THR A 77 -0.42 2.17 -15.10
CA THR A 77 -1.69 2.74 -14.67
C THR A 77 -1.93 2.45 -13.19
N VAL A 78 -1.98 3.49 -12.36
CA VAL A 78 -2.27 3.38 -10.93
C VAL A 78 -3.78 3.20 -10.74
N VAL A 79 -4.19 2.04 -10.23
CA VAL A 79 -5.61 1.68 -10.02
C VAL A 79 -6.07 1.94 -8.59
N HIS A 80 -5.15 1.95 -7.63
CA HIS A 80 -5.44 2.30 -6.25
C HIS A 80 -4.20 2.87 -5.58
N HIS A 81 -4.38 3.84 -4.70
CA HIS A 81 -3.29 4.41 -3.92
C HIS A 81 -3.80 4.91 -2.57
N ILE A 82 -2.90 4.99 -1.59
CA ILE A 82 -3.17 5.57 -0.27
C ILE A 82 -1.92 6.25 0.29
N ASN A 83 -2.11 7.49 0.76
CA ASN A 83 -1.07 8.26 1.39
C ASN A 83 -0.78 7.74 2.80
N ALA A 84 0.48 7.75 3.22
CA ALA A 84 0.87 7.27 4.54
C ALA A 84 0.18 8.01 5.69
N ASN A 85 -0.06 9.31 5.57
CA ASN A 85 -0.78 10.05 6.62
C ASN A 85 -2.23 9.56 6.74
N THR A 86 -2.93 9.41 5.61
CA THR A 86 -4.29 8.87 5.57
C THR A 86 -4.34 7.45 6.11
N PHE A 87 -3.36 6.62 5.78
CA PHE A 87 -3.25 5.26 6.32
C PHE A 87 -3.14 5.29 7.85
N LEU A 88 -2.22 6.09 8.40
CA LEU A 88 -2.03 6.21 9.85
C LEU A 88 -3.28 6.74 10.56
N ASP A 89 -4.00 7.69 9.95
CA ASP A 89 -5.25 8.21 10.50
C ASP A 89 -6.33 7.11 10.60
N GLN A 90 -6.45 6.27 9.57
CA GLN A 90 -7.41 5.15 9.54
C GLN A 90 -7.09 4.08 10.59
N THR A 91 -5.80 3.82 10.83
CA THR A 91 -5.36 2.77 11.75
C THR A 91 -5.26 3.24 13.20
N SER A 92 -5.27 4.57 13.42
CA SER A 92 -5.25 5.19 14.76
C SER A 92 -6.63 5.24 15.41
N MET A 93 -7.72 5.06 14.65
CA MET A 93 -9.05 5.00 15.20
C MET A 93 -9.25 3.64 15.89
N LYS A 94 -9.51 3.67 17.20
CA LYS A 94 -10.01 2.50 17.93
C LYS A 94 -11.29 2.02 17.25
N PRO A 95 -11.54 0.70 17.16
CA PRO A 95 -12.77 0.20 16.58
C PRO A 95 -13.95 0.69 17.43
N GLU A 96 -14.61 1.74 16.96
CA GLU A 96 -16.04 1.90 17.22
C GLU A 96 -16.70 0.81 16.38
N GLU A 97 -17.56 0.02 17.01
CA GLU A 97 -18.14 -1.23 16.52
C GLU A 97 -18.96 -1.04 15.23
N ASP A 98 -18.32 -0.88 14.07
CA ASP A 98 -19.00 -0.98 12.78
C ASP A 98 -18.91 -2.41 12.26
N GLU A 99 -20.01 -3.13 12.50
CA GLU A 99 -20.31 -4.47 12.02
C GLU A 99 -20.23 -4.53 10.47
N ALA A 100 -19.18 -5.17 9.93
CA ALA A 100 -19.15 -5.65 8.55
C ALA A 100 -18.93 -7.18 8.53
N PRO A 101 -19.69 -7.95 7.71
CA PRO A 101 -19.81 -9.39 7.83
C PRO A 101 -18.72 -10.11 7.02
N PHE A 102 -17.46 -10.01 7.44
CA PHE A 102 -16.42 -10.93 6.99
C PHE A 102 -15.64 -11.42 8.22
N SER A 103 -16.24 -12.41 8.90
CA SER A 103 -15.56 -13.17 9.95
C SER A 103 -14.40 -13.96 9.35
N PHE A 104 -13.19 -13.41 9.48
CA PHE A 104 -11.98 -14.23 9.59
C PHE A 104 -11.65 -14.42 11.06
N SER A 105 -11.32 -15.67 11.39
CA SER A 105 -11.10 -16.24 12.72
C SER A 105 -10.43 -15.33 13.75
N ALA A 106 -10.99 -15.35 14.96
CA ALA A 106 -10.45 -14.78 16.20
C ALA A 106 -8.94 -15.01 16.39
N GLY A 107 -8.16 -13.97 16.12
CA GLY A 107 -6.78 -13.80 16.51
C GLY A 107 -6.43 -12.34 16.29
N PHE A 108 -6.20 -11.59 17.37
CA PHE A 108 -5.86 -10.15 17.42
C PHE A 108 -5.03 -9.68 16.20
N GLU A 109 -5.69 -9.29 15.11
CA GLU A 109 -5.03 -8.73 13.95
C GLU A 109 -5.01 -7.21 14.14
N ASP A 110 -3.80 -6.63 14.11
CA ASP A 110 -3.62 -5.19 14.32
C ASP A 110 -4.44 -4.40 13.28
N PRO A 111 -5.12 -3.29 13.66
CA PRO A 111 -5.91 -2.46 12.74
C PRO A 111 -5.17 -2.05 11.46
N SER A 112 -3.84 -1.93 11.53
CA SER A 112 -2.99 -1.63 10.39
C SER A 112 -2.88 -2.78 9.40
N THR A 113 -2.88 -4.01 9.89
CA THR A 113 -2.84 -5.22 9.05
C THR A 113 -4.16 -5.37 8.29
N SER A 114 -5.29 -5.25 8.98
CA SER A 114 -6.61 -5.35 8.33
C SER A 114 -6.85 -4.23 7.33
N THR A 115 -6.43 -3.01 7.65
CA THR A 115 -6.49 -1.86 6.72
C THR A 115 -5.64 -2.09 5.48
N TYR A 116 -4.43 -2.63 5.63
CA TYR A 116 -3.56 -2.91 4.50
C TYR A 116 -4.06 -4.07 3.62
N ILE A 117 -4.59 -5.13 4.23
CA ILE A 117 -5.24 -6.22 3.48
C ILE A 117 -6.42 -5.68 2.67
N ARG A 118 -7.27 -4.84 3.28
CA ARG A 118 -8.39 -4.20 2.58
C ARG A 118 -7.90 -3.35 1.41
N PHE A 119 -6.86 -2.53 1.61
CA PHE A 119 -6.24 -1.75 0.53
C PHE A 119 -5.78 -2.65 -0.64
N LEU A 120 -5.10 -3.76 -0.37
CA LEU A 120 -4.66 -4.69 -1.40
C LEU A 120 -5.86 -5.35 -2.13
N GLN A 121 -6.86 -5.80 -1.39
CA GLN A 121 -8.06 -6.44 -1.96
C GLN A 121 -8.87 -5.48 -2.83
N GLU A 122 -9.08 -4.24 -2.39
CA GLU A 122 -9.71 -3.20 -3.19
C GLU A 122 -8.91 -2.89 -4.46
N GLY A 123 -7.57 -2.92 -4.38
CA GLY A 123 -6.68 -2.78 -5.52
C GLY A 123 -6.89 -3.89 -6.56
N LEU A 124 -7.00 -5.15 -6.12
CA LEU A 124 -7.29 -6.28 -7.01
C LEU A 124 -8.67 -6.15 -7.65
N GLU A 125 -9.69 -5.75 -6.88
CA GLU A 125 -11.05 -5.60 -7.41
C GLU A 125 -11.12 -4.50 -8.46
N LYS A 126 -10.49 -3.34 -8.22
CA LYS A 126 -10.38 -2.25 -9.21
C LYS A 126 -9.60 -2.69 -10.43
N ALA A 127 -8.55 -3.50 -10.28
CA ALA A 127 -7.76 -4.00 -11.40
C ALA A 127 -8.55 -4.92 -12.35
N LYS A 128 -9.52 -5.70 -11.84
CA LYS A 128 -10.36 -6.60 -12.67
C LYS A 128 -11.10 -5.85 -13.77
N GLN A 129 -11.54 -4.62 -13.51
CA GLN A 129 -12.25 -3.79 -14.48
C GLN A 129 -11.41 -3.53 -15.75
N TYR A 130 -10.09 -3.59 -15.65
CA TYR A 130 -9.15 -3.41 -16.76
C TYR A 130 -8.76 -4.72 -17.45
N LEU A 131 -9.02 -5.88 -16.83
CA LEU A 131 -8.73 -7.20 -17.37
C LEU A 131 -9.91 -7.80 -18.13
N GLU A 132 -11.13 -7.33 -17.85
CA GLU A 132 -12.37 -7.75 -18.52
C GLU A 132 -12.75 -6.83 -19.71
N SER A 133 -11.85 -5.91 -20.09
CA SER A 133 -11.97 -5.01 -21.25
C SER A 133 -11.32 -5.60 -22.50
#